data_AF-V5ASI7-F1
#
_entry.id   AF-V5ASI7-F1
#
_cell.length_a   1.000
_cell.length_b   1.000
_cell.length_c   1.000
_cell.angle_alpha   90.00
_cell.angle_beta   90.00
_cell.angle_gamma   90.00
#
_symmetry.space_group_name_H-M   'P 1'
#
loop_
_entity.id
_entity.type
_entity.pdbx_description
1 polymer ?
#
loop_
_entity_poly.entity_id
_entity_poly.type
_entity_poly.pdbx_seq_one_letter_code
_entity_poly.pdbx_strand_id
1 'polypeptide(L)'
;MQKTYATLARIVSGVPSTVDPESALLEADMPPLHVLCLRARLSIFENTRACQMDWMRRPPPEPPPRAGFRISPSSRDELYAFVDAYTKEYGITESSPREERFFRSSIPPWFAASAHRVTIGVELPIDLSITDEEELIREKRRVSEEALALHSHRSWILATDGGVDVPKSAGVGILLSSLNSSEIIEKASINCGARPCSYRTESRALLLALEKLMIPRNQYRRKTLLVVTDSQSLLAALNKGPLSQTDWTEDRIWQRLLTLTRAGWSVHLQFCYGHCGVHGNEPADQHATQTMESGQYKEQGIAPLWHTDLLTCFTTQLTNKWRSTIRQDTHRYLLCGTRPSDLSGKDLITPEALHRQELVHLARARCGESELWGRLYWAVRDCTNQCIFCNISPEQSAYMRSNNDPTAPGTDTVPPSAREEDVSPARRRTLTRRRKEKCPHCDSTLTGFSGLVSHCRSFHPEHPPPLPELKCDFCDMVFPTRRSTAQHRNRCAHNPDATRHRNSSARRRSLLSQDQPASISTPIGPQETLHHLLLECPGTLTVRQRLGIEQDLRHGKFSQLQLLHSRKLILLLDHLFGTQMALYGQTRW
;
A
#
# COMPACT_ATOMS: atom_id res chain seq x y z
N MET A 1 -17.37 5.88 -8.74
CA MET A 1 -16.46 5.92 -7.57
C MET A 1 -15.61 4.67 -7.44
N GLN A 2 -16.12 3.49 -7.07
CA GLN A 2 -15.27 2.29 -6.92
C GLN A 2 -14.49 1.90 -8.19
N LYS A 3 -15.14 1.93 -9.37
CA LYS A 3 -14.45 1.70 -10.67
C LYS A 3 -13.34 2.72 -10.93
N THR A 4 -13.59 3.99 -10.59
CA THR A 4 -12.62 5.09 -10.71
C THR A 4 -11.44 4.88 -9.77
N TYR A 5 -11.70 4.50 -8.51
CA TYR A 5 -10.67 4.23 -7.51
C TYR A 5 -9.80 3.03 -7.88
N ALA A 6 -10.41 1.94 -8.38
CA ALA A 6 -9.66 0.82 -8.93
C ALA A 6 -8.84 1.21 -10.18
N THR A 7 -9.33 2.16 -10.99
CA THR A 7 -8.57 2.69 -12.13
C THR A 7 -7.36 3.49 -11.65
N LEU A 8 -7.51 4.28 -10.58
CA LEU A 8 -6.39 4.97 -9.94
C LEU A 8 -5.32 3.98 -9.43
N ALA A 9 -5.73 2.92 -8.73
CA ALA A 9 -4.81 1.90 -8.26
C ALA A 9 -4.01 1.25 -9.42
N ARG A 10 -4.66 1.03 -10.56
CA ARG A 10 -3.98 0.54 -11.77
C ARG A 10 -2.99 1.53 -12.38
N ILE A 11 -3.30 2.83 -12.34
CA ILE A 11 -2.39 3.88 -12.80
C ILE A 11 -1.15 3.94 -11.89
N VAL A 12 -1.36 3.91 -10.57
CA VAL A 12 -0.27 3.95 -9.57
C VAL A 12 0.64 2.75 -9.72
N SER A 13 0.09 1.54 -9.78
CA SER A 13 0.87 0.30 -9.94
C SER A 13 1.39 0.09 -11.37
N GLY A 14 0.81 0.73 -12.37
CA GLY A 14 1.13 0.54 -13.80
C GLY A 14 0.59 -0.77 -14.38
N VAL A 15 -0.35 -1.43 -13.69
CA VAL A 15 -0.92 -2.70 -14.16
C VAL A 15 -2.07 -2.48 -15.16
N PRO A 16 -2.28 -3.41 -16.11
CA PRO A 16 -3.31 -3.28 -17.14
C PRO A 16 -4.75 -3.17 -16.59
N SER A 17 -5.63 -2.51 -17.36
CA SER A 17 -7.07 -2.34 -17.03
C SER A 17 -7.83 -3.65 -16.77
N THR A 18 -7.26 -4.73 -17.27
CA THR A 18 -7.68 -6.11 -17.26
C THR A 18 -7.40 -6.85 -15.95
N VAL A 19 -6.48 -6.33 -15.12
CA VAL A 19 -6.22 -6.81 -13.76
C VAL A 19 -7.44 -6.55 -12.88
N ASP A 20 -7.77 -7.52 -12.04
CA ASP A 20 -8.92 -7.39 -11.14
C ASP A 20 -8.71 -6.25 -10.12
N PRO A 21 -9.78 -5.64 -9.62
CA PRO A 21 -9.67 -4.50 -8.71
C PRO A 21 -8.91 -4.78 -7.41
N GLU A 22 -8.97 -5.99 -6.85
CA GLU A 22 -8.36 -6.31 -5.55
C GLU A 22 -6.84 -6.47 -5.70
N SER A 23 -6.39 -7.19 -6.72
CA SER A 23 -4.97 -7.28 -7.06
C SER A 23 -4.38 -5.90 -7.36
N ALA A 24 -5.08 -5.07 -8.12
CA ALA A 24 -4.61 -3.70 -8.41
C ALA A 24 -4.48 -2.85 -7.14
N LEU A 25 -5.37 -3.02 -6.16
CA LEU A 25 -5.29 -2.33 -4.86
C LEU A 25 -4.09 -2.82 -4.05
N LEU A 26 -3.83 -4.13 -3.99
CA LEU A 26 -2.66 -4.68 -3.31
C LEU A 26 -1.33 -4.25 -3.96
N GLU A 27 -1.27 -4.20 -5.28
CA GLU A 27 -0.06 -3.73 -6.01
C GLU A 27 0.20 -2.24 -5.83
N ALA A 28 -0.84 -1.45 -5.54
CA ALA A 28 -0.72 -0.03 -5.26
C ALA A 28 -0.60 0.27 -3.75
N ASP A 29 -0.56 -0.75 -2.89
CA ASP A 29 -0.68 -0.64 -1.43
C ASP A 29 -1.81 0.31 -0.97
N MET A 30 -2.97 0.18 -1.64
CA MET A 30 -4.14 1.02 -1.39
C MET A 30 -5.23 0.19 -0.71
N PRO A 31 -5.77 0.61 0.46
CA PRO A 31 -6.95 -0.02 1.02
C PRO A 31 -8.19 0.30 0.15
N PRO A 32 -9.27 -0.49 0.23
CA PRO A 32 -10.50 -0.20 -0.49
C PRO A 32 -11.07 1.18 -0.13
N LEU A 33 -11.73 1.82 -1.10
CA LEU A 33 -12.34 3.15 -0.91
C LEU A 33 -13.29 3.20 0.30
N HIS A 34 -14.03 2.13 0.57
CA HIS A 34 -14.96 2.10 1.70
C HIS A 34 -14.23 2.20 3.07
N VAL A 35 -13.02 1.64 3.18
CA VAL A 35 -12.18 1.76 4.38
C VAL A 35 -11.77 3.22 4.59
N LEU A 36 -11.33 3.90 3.53
CA LEU A 36 -10.99 5.33 3.58
C LEU A 36 -12.21 6.19 3.96
N CYS A 37 -13.38 5.90 3.39
CA CYS A 37 -14.61 6.60 3.75
C CYS A 37 -14.99 6.40 5.22
N LEU A 38 -14.88 5.17 5.75
CA LEU A 38 -15.19 4.88 7.15
C LEU A 38 -14.20 5.55 8.10
N ARG A 39 -12.90 5.52 7.79
CA ARG A 39 -11.87 6.27 8.53
C ARG A 39 -12.18 7.77 8.56
N ALA A 40 -12.50 8.36 7.41
CA ALA A 40 -12.83 9.78 7.31
C ALA A 40 -14.08 10.15 8.13
N ARG A 41 -15.12 9.32 8.08
CA ARG A 41 -16.31 9.51 8.93
C ARG A 41 -15.97 9.47 10.40
N LEU A 42 -15.25 8.44 10.85
CA LEU A 42 -14.83 8.33 12.25
C LEU A 42 -14.02 9.56 12.68
N SER A 43 -13.12 10.07 11.83
CA SER A 43 -12.36 11.29 12.10
C SER A 43 -13.26 12.51 12.32
N ILE A 44 -14.27 12.70 11.46
CA ILE A 44 -15.25 13.78 11.61
C ILE A 44 -16.03 13.63 12.91
N PHE A 45 -16.52 12.43 13.23
CA PHE A 45 -17.26 12.18 14.47
C PHE A 45 -16.40 12.44 15.72
N GLU A 46 -15.16 11.96 15.75
CA GLU A 46 -14.22 12.22 16.85
C GLU A 46 -13.86 13.72 16.96
N ASN A 47 -13.74 14.44 15.84
CA ASN A 47 -13.57 15.90 15.85
C ASN A 47 -14.80 16.58 16.49
N THR A 48 -16.01 16.19 16.09
CA THR A 48 -17.23 16.78 16.64
C THR A 48 -17.42 16.46 18.12
N ARG A 49 -17.09 15.24 18.56
CA ARG A 49 -17.09 14.82 19.96
C ARG A 49 -16.19 15.72 20.81
N ALA A 50 -15.00 16.06 20.30
CA ALA A 50 -14.05 16.90 21.00
C ALA A 50 -14.52 18.37 21.14
N CYS A 51 -15.30 18.88 20.20
CA CYS A 51 -15.81 20.25 20.24
C CYS A 51 -16.90 20.49 21.31
N GLN A 52 -17.44 19.43 21.94
CA GLN A 52 -18.58 19.50 22.87
C GLN A 52 -19.78 20.32 22.34
N MET A 53 -19.89 20.45 21.02
CA MET A 53 -21.01 21.13 20.39
C MET A 53 -22.14 20.12 20.33
N ASP A 54 -23.09 20.24 21.26
CA ASP A 54 -24.38 19.57 21.12
C ASP A 54 -24.98 20.05 19.80
N TRP A 55 -25.13 19.14 18.84
CA TRP A 55 -25.84 19.40 17.59
C TRP A 55 -27.35 19.51 17.89
N MET A 56 -27.74 20.51 18.67
CA MET A 56 -29.13 20.84 19.01
C MET A 56 -29.89 21.39 17.80
N ARG A 57 -29.21 21.65 16.67
CA ARG A 57 -29.85 22.05 15.42
C ARG A 57 -29.82 20.90 14.42
N ARG A 58 -31.01 20.46 14.02
CA ARG A 58 -31.20 19.53 12.91
C ARG A 58 -30.48 20.08 11.68
N PRO A 59 -29.63 19.30 11.00
CA PRO A 59 -28.98 19.76 9.79
C PRO A 59 -30.05 20.18 8.76
N PRO A 60 -29.76 21.18 7.91
CA PRO A 60 -30.67 21.54 6.83
C PRO A 60 -30.95 20.31 5.95
N PRO A 61 -32.15 20.21 5.36
CA PRO A 61 -32.50 19.08 4.51
C PRO A 61 -31.48 18.93 3.38
N GLU A 62 -30.96 17.72 3.21
CA GLU A 62 -30.00 17.43 2.14
C GLU A 62 -30.65 17.73 0.78
N PRO A 63 -29.93 18.41 -0.15
CA PRO A 63 -30.43 18.60 -1.50
C PRO A 63 -30.68 17.23 -2.17
N PRO A 64 -31.70 17.13 -3.04
CA PRO A 64 -32.02 15.87 -3.72
C PRO A 64 -30.79 15.37 -4.49
N PRO A 65 -30.42 14.08 -4.34
CA PRO A 65 -29.18 13.58 -4.91
C PRO A 65 -29.23 13.62 -6.43
N ARG A 66 -28.11 14.00 -7.06
CA ARG A 66 -27.88 13.68 -8.47
C ARG A 66 -27.77 12.15 -8.58
N ALA A 67 -28.47 11.57 -9.56
CA ALA A 67 -28.59 10.12 -9.70
C ALA A 67 -27.25 9.37 -9.57
N GLY A 68 -27.17 8.38 -8.68
CA GLY A 68 -26.15 7.33 -8.73
C GLY A 68 -25.38 6.99 -7.45
N PHE A 69 -25.52 7.71 -6.33
CA PHE A 69 -24.87 7.34 -5.08
C PHE A 69 -25.52 7.98 -3.85
N ARG A 70 -25.98 7.15 -2.89
CA ARG A 70 -26.35 7.58 -1.53
C ARG A 70 -25.47 6.80 -0.56
N ILE A 71 -24.68 7.51 0.23
CA ILE A 71 -24.20 6.97 1.50
C ILE A 71 -25.40 7.01 2.44
N SER A 72 -25.80 5.87 2.99
CA SER A 72 -26.82 5.87 4.04
C SER A 72 -26.30 6.72 5.20
N PRO A 73 -27.08 7.70 5.69
CA PRO A 73 -26.74 8.37 6.93
C PRO A 73 -26.64 7.31 8.03
N SER A 74 -25.59 7.39 8.82
CA SER A 74 -25.38 6.55 10.00
C SER A 74 -25.50 7.43 11.23
N SER A 75 -26.25 7.00 12.23
CA SER A 75 -26.28 7.70 13.50
C SER A 75 -24.90 7.63 14.18
N ARG A 76 -24.66 8.51 15.15
CA ARG A 76 -23.44 8.47 15.97
C ARG A 76 -23.30 7.12 16.67
N ASP A 77 -24.39 6.66 17.26
CA ASP A 77 -24.42 5.44 18.07
C ASP A 77 -24.22 4.19 17.19
N GLU A 78 -24.79 4.17 15.98
CA GLU A 78 -24.54 3.11 15.00
C GLU A 78 -23.06 3.07 14.57
N LEU A 79 -22.43 4.23 14.37
CA LEU A 79 -21.02 4.28 13.99
C LEU A 79 -20.14 3.81 15.14
N TYR A 80 -20.39 4.24 16.38
CA TYR A 80 -19.59 3.77 17.52
C TYR A 80 -19.80 2.29 17.80
N ALA A 81 -21.03 1.77 17.74
CA ALA A 81 -21.28 0.34 17.83
C ALA A 81 -20.51 -0.43 16.75
N PHE A 82 -20.45 0.10 15.52
CA PHE A 82 -19.65 -0.48 14.44
C PHE A 82 -18.14 -0.41 14.73
N VAL A 83 -17.62 0.71 15.21
CA VAL A 83 -16.20 0.87 15.55
C VAL A 83 -15.80 -0.04 16.70
N ASP A 84 -16.60 -0.07 17.76
CA ASP A 84 -16.38 -0.92 18.93
C ASP A 84 -16.33 -2.39 18.56
N ALA A 85 -17.13 -2.84 17.57
CA ALA A 85 -17.04 -4.20 17.05
C ALA A 85 -15.66 -4.56 16.46
N TYR A 86 -14.83 -3.58 16.08
CA TYR A 86 -13.45 -3.79 15.62
C TYR A 86 -12.39 -3.43 16.66
N THR A 87 -12.70 -2.58 17.64
CA THR A 87 -11.70 -2.04 18.56
C THR A 87 -11.81 -2.58 19.99
N LYS A 88 -12.93 -3.20 20.36
CA LYS A 88 -13.21 -3.67 21.73
C LYS A 88 -12.22 -4.74 22.21
N GLU A 89 -11.75 -5.61 21.33
CA GLU A 89 -10.71 -6.61 21.66
C GLU A 89 -9.38 -5.96 22.09
N TYR A 90 -9.17 -4.69 21.73
CA TYR A 90 -8.03 -3.88 22.14
C TYR A 90 -8.37 -2.95 23.31
N GLY A 91 -9.46 -3.20 24.05
CA GLY A 91 -9.89 -2.36 25.18
C GLY A 91 -10.32 -0.94 24.78
N ILE A 92 -10.56 -0.70 23.49
CA ILE A 92 -10.98 0.59 22.96
C ILE A 92 -12.47 0.53 22.63
N THR A 93 -13.24 1.40 23.29
CA THR A 93 -14.68 1.55 23.12
C THR A 93 -15.05 3.02 22.97
N GLU A 94 -16.33 3.29 22.74
CA GLU A 94 -16.87 4.66 22.81
C GLU A 94 -16.54 5.32 24.16
N SER A 95 -16.61 4.57 25.26
CA SER A 95 -16.40 5.06 26.62
C SER A 95 -14.94 5.28 27.01
N SER A 96 -13.96 4.80 26.23
CA SER A 96 -12.54 5.03 26.58
C SER A 96 -12.21 6.52 26.58
N PRO A 97 -11.43 7.02 27.56
CA PRO A 97 -11.09 8.43 27.64
C PRO A 97 -10.31 8.85 26.38
N ARG A 98 -10.75 9.93 25.74
CA ARG A 98 -10.05 10.51 24.58
C ARG A 98 -9.10 11.60 25.06
N GLU A 99 -7.96 11.70 24.41
CA GLU A 99 -7.12 12.89 24.55
C GLU A 99 -7.88 14.12 24.04
N GLU A 100 -7.66 15.25 24.70
CA GLU A 100 -8.19 16.53 24.25
C GLU A 100 -7.59 16.91 22.89
N ARG A 101 -8.42 17.47 22.00
CA ARG A 101 -7.96 17.87 20.68
C ARG A 101 -7.18 19.17 20.75
N PHE A 102 -6.05 19.17 20.06
CA PHE A 102 -5.28 20.38 19.84
C PHE A 102 -5.98 21.28 18.81
N PHE A 103 -6.74 22.26 19.29
CA PHE A 103 -7.32 23.32 18.44
C PHE A 103 -6.51 24.61 18.47
N ARG A 104 -5.86 24.89 19.60
CA ARG A 104 -5.00 26.05 19.82
C ARG A 104 -3.97 25.70 20.89
N SER A 105 -2.76 26.25 20.76
CA SER A 105 -1.78 26.17 21.85
C SER A 105 -2.37 26.76 23.12
N SER A 106 -2.14 26.07 24.23
CA SER A 106 -2.53 26.56 25.54
C SER A 106 -1.42 27.41 26.20
N ILE A 107 -0.35 27.70 25.46
CA ILE A 107 0.76 28.58 25.86
C ILE A 107 0.57 29.97 25.24
N PRO A 108 0.29 31.01 26.04
CA PRO A 108 0.30 32.37 25.53
C PRO A 108 1.71 32.80 25.07
N PRO A 109 1.85 33.66 24.05
CA PRO A 109 3.16 34.12 23.59
C PRO A 109 4.04 34.72 24.69
N TRP A 110 3.46 35.48 25.62
CA TRP A 110 4.18 36.07 26.76
C TRP A 110 4.59 35.04 27.82
N PHE A 111 4.08 33.81 27.77
CA PHE A 111 4.54 32.72 28.63
C PHE A 111 5.82 32.04 28.12
N ALA A 112 6.14 32.20 26.83
CA ALA A 112 7.29 31.57 26.18
C ALA A 112 8.63 32.30 26.42
N ALA A 113 8.64 33.45 27.12
CA ALA A 113 9.86 34.24 27.34
C ALA A 113 11.01 33.44 27.99
N SER A 114 10.70 32.49 28.88
CA SER A 114 11.68 31.62 29.55
C SER A 114 12.01 30.34 28.77
N ALA A 115 11.48 30.15 27.57
CA ALA A 115 11.74 28.98 26.73
C ALA A 115 13.23 28.84 26.37
N HIS A 116 13.97 29.95 26.29
CA HIS A 116 15.42 29.95 26.04
C HIS A 116 16.24 29.18 27.08
N ARG A 117 15.67 28.88 28.25
CA ARG A 117 16.30 28.07 29.31
C ARG A 117 16.12 26.57 29.10
N VAL A 118 15.38 26.17 28.07
CA VAL A 118 15.26 24.79 27.58
C VAL A 118 16.14 24.68 26.34
N THR A 119 17.06 23.73 26.35
CA THR A 119 17.93 23.41 25.21
C THR A 119 17.71 21.96 24.82
N ILE A 120 17.83 21.64 23.52
CA ILE A 120 17.54 20.31 22.99
C ILE A 120 18.69 19.87 22.06
N GLY A 121 19.34 18.77 22.39
CA GLY A 121 20.30 18.08 21.52
C GLY A 121 19.60 16.96 20.75
N VAL A 122 19.25 17.21 19.48
CA VAL A 122 18.47 16.26 18.65
C VAL A 122 19.37 15.32 17.84
N GLU A 123 20.51 15.82 17.37
CA GLU A 123 21.36 15.11 16.40
C GLU A 123 22.61 14.57 17.08
N LEU A 124 22.90 13.30 16.79
CA LEU A 124 24.17 12.65 17.10
C LEU A 124 24.71 12.07 15.79
N PRO A 125 25.61 12.77 15.08
CA PRO A 125 26.15 12.27 13.84
C PRO A 125 26.98 11.01 14.11
N ILE A 126 26.80 10.01 13.26
CA ILE A 126 27.58 8.77 13.24
C ILE A 126 28.15 8.57 11.83
N ASP A 127 29.27 7.87 11.73
CA ASP A 127 29.84 7.49 10.45
C ASP A 127 28.93 6.47 9.75
N LEU A 128 28.30 6.89 8.65
CA LEU A 128 27.38 6.06 7.87
C LEU A 128 28.10 4.99 7.02
N SER A 129 29.44 5.02 6.97
CA SER A 129 30.24 3.99 6.30
C SER A 129 30.44 2.73 7.14
N ILE A 130 30.14 2.77 8.45
CA ILE A 130 30.23 1.61 9.33
C ILE A 130 29.14 0.60 8.94
N THR A 131 29.56 -0.54 8.40
CA THR A 131 28.67 -1.65 8.02
C THR A 131 28.64 -2.76 9.06
N ASP A 132 29.66 -2.85 9.92
CA ASP A 132 29.72 -3.84 10.99
C ASP A 132 28.78 -3.47 12.14
N GLU A 133 27.96 -4.43 12.58
CA GLU A 133 26.90 -4.17 13.56
C GLU A 133 27.45 -3.90 14.97
N GLU A 134 28.50 -4.62 15.39
CA GLU A 134 29.12 -4.44 16.71
C GLU A 134 29.89 -3.12 16.79
N GLU A 135 30.59 -2.75 15.73
CA GLU A 135 31.22 -1.43 15.58
C GLU A 135 30.18 -0.32 15.59
N LEU A 136 29.06 -0.48 14.88
CA LEU A 136 27.97 0.49 14.88
C LEU A 136 27.35 0.68 16.26
N ILE A 137 27.15 -0.41 17.02
CA ILE A 137 26.64 -0.34 18.40
C ILE A 137 27.64 0.40 19.30
N ARG A 138 28.95 0.10 19.20
CA ARG A 138 29.99 0.78 19.97
C ARG A 138 30.08 2.27 19.63
N GLU A 139 29.95 2.63 18.36
CA GLU A 139 29.99 4.03 17.93
C GLU A 139 28.77 4.79 18.42
N LYS A 140 27.56 4.24 18.27
CA LYS A 140 26.32 4.79 18.82
C LYS A 140 26.41 5.04 20.33
N ARG A 141 27.01 4.11 21.07
CA ARG A 141 27.26 4.24 22.49
C ARG A 141 28.21 5.41 22.77
N ARG A 142 29.38 5.43 22.11
CA ARG A 142 30.43 6.43 22.30
C ARG A 142 29.90 7.85 22.07
N VAL A 143 29.23 8.11 20.94
CA VAL A 143 28.70 9.45 20.62
C VAL A 143 27.59 9.88 21.59
N SER A 144 26.79 8.92 22.08
CA SER A 144 25.75 9.20 23.07
C SER A 144 26.35 9.57 24.43
N GLU A 145 27.32 8.81 24.91
CA GLU A 145 28.00 9.06 26.19
C GLU A 145 28.78 10.39 26.15
N GLU A 146 29.44 10.71 25.03
CA GLU A 146 30.13 11.99 24.83
C GLU A 146 29.17 13.19 24.89
N ALA A 147 28.02 13.11 24.23
CA ALA A 147 27.01 14.16 24.28
C ALA A 147 26.42 14.35 25.68
N LEU A 148 26.17 13.24 26.40
CA LEU A 148 25.70 13.29 27.79
C LEU A 148 26.74 13.87 28.74
N ALA A 149 28.03 13.58 28.53
CA ALA A 149 29.13 14.06 29.37
C ALA A 149 29.23 15.60 29.39
N LEU A 150 28.91 16.28 28.29
CA LEU A 150 28.84 17.75 28.21
C LEU A 150 27.81 18.36 29.19
N HIS A 151 26.84 17.56 29.61
CA HIS A 151 25.74 17.96 30.48
C HIS A 151 25.78 17.29 31.86
N SER A 152 26.88 16.61 32.20
CA SER A 152 27.11 15.95 33.50
C SER A 152 27.09 16.87 34.72
N HIS A 153 27.32 18.17 34.54
CA HIS A 153 27.25 19.18 35.60
C HIS A 153 25.83 19.43 36.14
N ARG A 154 24.79 18.89 35.48
CA ARG A 154 23.39 19.07 35.86
C ARG A 154 23.03 18.19 37.04
N SER A 155 22.27 18.75 37.98
CA SER A 155 22.04 18.12 39.29
C SER A 155 20.97 17.03 39.30
N TRP A 156 20.07 17.05 38.33
CA TRP A 156 18.99 16.08 38.20
C TRP A 156 19.05 15.45 36.82
N ILE A 157 18.98 14.12 36.78
CA ILE A 157 19.06 13.33 35.56
C ILE A 157 17.79 12.50 35.46
N LEU A 158 17.06 12.70 34.37
CA LEU A 158 15.79 12.07 34.10
C LEU A 158 15.91 11.24 32.81
N ALA A 159 15.79 9.93 32.91
CA ALA A 159 15.69 9.03 31.78
C ALA A 159 14.21 8.78 31.45
N THR A 160 13.85 8.75 30.17
CA THR A 160 12.47 8.47 29.74
C THR A 160 12.46 7.52 28.57
N ASP A 161 11.55 6.56 28.61
CA ASP A 161 11.40 5.55 27.57
C ASP A 161 9.93 5.09 27.45
N GLY A 162 9.55 4.66 26.25
CA GLY A 162 8.21 4.23 25.91
C GLY A 162 8.15 2.89 25.18
N GLY A 163 7.78 1.82 25.91
CA GLY A 163 7.62 0.48 25.35
C GLY A 163 6.26 0.19 24.71
N VAL A 164 6.24 -0.58 23.62
CA VAL A 164 5.03 -1.11 22.96
C VAL A 164 5.20 -2.60 22.63
N ASP A 165 4.33 -3.44 23.20
CA ASP A 165 4.19 -4.87 22.88
C ASP A 165 2.70 -5.26 22.92
N VAL A 166 2.00 -5.16 21.79
CA VAL A 166 0.52 -5.24 21.71
C VAL A 166 -0.01 -6.51 22.42
N PRO A 167 -0.94 -6.39 23.39
CA PRO A 167 -1.74 -5.22 23.78
C PRO A 167 -1.18 -4.44 24.99
N LYS A 168 0.09 -4.59 25.32
CA LYS A 168 0.75 -3.96 26.45
C LYS A 168 1.56 -2.75 25.98
N SER A 169 1.58 -1.71 26.79
CA SER A 169 2.41 -0.54 26.54
C SER A 169 2.69 0.20 27.82
N ALA A 170 3.86 0.85 27.89
CA ALA A 170 4.27 1.61 29.04
C ALA A 170 4.95 2.90 28.61
N GLY A 171 4.66 4.00 29.30
CA GLY A 171 5.52 5.18 29.31
C GLY A 171 6.18 5.26 30.69
N VAL A 172 7.51 5.32 30.72
CA VAL A 172 8.29 5.25 31.95
C VAL A 172 9.24 6.45 32.08
N GLY A 173 9.23 7.07 33.25
CA GLY A 173 10.19 8.09 33.64
C GLY A 173 10.99 7.65 34.86
N ILE A 174 12.31 7.82 34.83
CA ILE A 174 13.22 7.42 35.89
C ILE A 174 14.12 8.60 36.26
N LEU A 175 14.16 8.90 37.55
CA LEU A 175 15.09 9.85 38.12
C LEU A 175 16.33 9.10 38.64
N LEU A 176 17.49 9.39 38.07
CA LEU A 176 18.76 8.75 38.39
C LEU A 176 19.57 9.59 39.37
N SER A 177 20.42 8.94 40.18
CA SER A 177 21.34 9.65 41.09
C SER A 177 22.53 10.26 40.37
N SER A 178 22.99 9.65 39.27
CA SER A 178 24.09 10.11 38.42
C SER A 178 23.98 9.47 37.01
N LEU A 179 24.68 10.04 36.01
CA LEU A 179 24.69 9.52 34.64
C LEU A 179 25.39 8.16 34.54
N ASN A 180 26.33 7.92 35.46
CA ASN A 180 27.15 6.71 35.50
C ASN A 180 26.65 5.70 36.54
N SER A 181 25.47 5.93 37.12
CA SER A 181 24.89 5.09 38.17
C SER A 181 23.52 4.61 37.73
N SER A 182 23.26 3.32 37.89
CA SER A 182 21.93 2.73 37.73
C SER A 182 21.06 2.89 38.99
N GLU A 183 21.52 3.62 40.01
CA GLU A 183 20.75 3.87 41.22
C GLU A 183 19.57 4.82 40.92
N ILE A 184 18.37 4.28 41.12
CA ILE A 184 17.10 4.97 40.87
C ILE A 184 16.66 5.68 42.15
N ILE A 185 16.53 7.01 42.07
CA ILE A 185 15.96 7.82 43.15
C ILE A 185 14.44 7.62 43.19
N GLU A 186 13.81 7.76 42.02
CA GLU A 186 12.35 7.64 41.90
C GLU A 186 11.97 7.25 40.48
N LYS A 187 10.85 6.55 40.31
CA LYS A 187 10.29 6.20 39.00
C LYS A 187 8.80 6.50 38.92
N ALA A 188 8.31 6.70 37.71
CA ALA A 188 6.90 6.80 37.35
C ALA A 188 6.61 5.96 36.11
N SER A 189 5.46 5.30 36.07
CA SER A 189 5.02 4.51 34.93
C SER A 189 3.51 4.63 34.71
N ILE A 190 3.09 4.68 33.45
CA ILE A 190 1.68 4.75 33.04
C ILE A 190 1.38 3.78 31.91
N ASN A 191 0.20 3.18 31.96
CA ASN A 191 -0.33 2.35 30.87
C ASN A 191 -0.75 3.25 29.71
N CYS A 192 -0.16 3.07 28.53
CA CYS A 192 -0.47 3.89 27.35
C CYS A 192 -1.59 3.31 26.47
N GLY A 193 -2.26 2.24 26.91
CA GLY A 193 -3.35 1.56 26.21
C GLY A 193 -2.86 0.42 25.32
N ALA A 194 -3.77 -0.20 24.57
CA ALA A 194 -3.44 -1.44 23.87
C ALA A 194 -2.70 -1.28 22.55
N ARG A 195 -2.85 -0.13 21.88
CA ARG A 195 -2.24 0.12 20.57
C ARG A 195 -1.71 1.55 20.38
N PRO A 196 -0.98 2.15 21.34
CA PRO A 196 -0.25 3.37 21.04
C PRO A 196 0.88 3.07 20.05
N CYS A 197 1.23 4.04 19.21
CA CYS A 197 2.51 4.00 18.51
C CYS A 197 3.67 4.31 19.47
N SER A 198 4.90 3.93 19.12
CA SER A 198 6.08 4.18 19.97
C SER A 198 6.28 5.67 20.25
N TYR A 199 6.07 6.55 19.26
CA TYR A 199 6.11 8.00 19.48
C TYR A 199 5.20 8.45 20.64
N ARG A 200 4.03 7.80 20.76
CA ARG A 200 3.04 8.15 21.77
C ARG A 200 3.50 7.71 23.16
N THR A 201 4.03 6.50 23.31
CA THR A 201 4.55 6.03 24.60
C THR A 201 5.71 6.90 25.09
N GLU A 202 6.61 7.30 24.19
CA GLU A 202 7.72 8.23 24.48
C GLU A 202 7.24 9.59 24.97
N SER A 203 6.32 10.22 24.24
CA SER A 203 5.77 11.53 24.62
C SER A 203 5.05 11.48 25.96
N ARG A 204 4.33 10.39 26.25
CA ARG A 204 3.65 10.17 27.53
C ARG A 204 4.62 9.88 28.66
N ALA A 205 5.71 9.16 28.40
CA ALA A 205 6.79 8.94 29.36
C ALA A 205 7.39 10.27 29.82
N LEU A 206 7.77 11.13 28.87
CA LEU A 206 8.32 12.45 29.19
C LEU A 206 7.32 13.35 29.92
N LEU A 207 6.08 13.43 29.45
CA LEU A 207 5.05 14.23 30.12
C LEU A 207 4.82 13.76 31.56
N LEU A 208 4.67 12.45 31.76
CA LEU A 208 4.50 11.84 33.07
C LEU A 208 5.68 12.17 34.00
N ALA A 209 6.90 12.01 33.50
CA ALA A 209 8.11 12.23 34.25
C ALA A 209 8.24 13.69 34.71
N LEU A 210 7.93 14.65 33.83
CA LEU A 210 7.90 16.06 34.19
C LEU A 210 6.83 16.37 35.25
N GLU A 211 5.63 15.82 35.11
CA GLU A 211 4.51 16.06 36.03
C GLU A 211 4.73 15.43 37.41
N LYS A 212 5.19 14.19 37.47
CA LYS A 212 5.24 13.41 38.71
C LYS A 212 6.58 13.48 39.41
N LEU A 213 7.68 13.57 38.66
CA LEU A 213 9.01 13.56 39.23
C LEU A 213 9.56 14.97 39.37
N MET A 214 9.37 15.85 38.38
CA MET A 214 10.11 17.12 38.35
C MET A 214 9.37 18.31 38.93
N ILE A 215 8.09 18.49 38.61
CA ILE A 215 7.32 19.62 39.16
C ILE A 215 7.29 19.66 40.70
N PRO A 216 7.10 18.54 41.42
CA PRO A 216 7.14 18.54 42.89
C PRO A 216 8.49 18.99 43.48
N ARG A 217 9.56 18.95 42.68
CA ARG A 217 10.92 19.31 43.12
C ARG A 217 11.24 20.80 42.95
N ASN A 218 10.27 21.64 42.61
CA ASN A 218 10.47 23.09 42.49
C ASN A 218 10.97 23.79 43.77
N GLN A 219 10.75 23.15 44.92
CA GLN A 219 11.21 23.62 46.24
C GLN A 219 12.73 23.46 46.47
N TYR A 220 13.43 22.61 45.71
CA TYR A 220 14.85 22.37 45.89
C TYR A 220 15.71 23.52 45.34
N ARG A 221 16.89 23.74 45.94
CA ARG A 221 17.82 24.80 45.53
C ARG A 221 18.52 24.52 44.20
N ARG A 222 18.89 23.26 43.92
CA ARG A 222 19.54 22.86 42.67
C ARG A 222 18.49 22.70 41.57
N LYS A 223 18.56 23.51 40.52
CA LYS A 223 17.54 23.61 39.47
C LYS A 223 18.12 23.45 38.06
N THR A 224 18.98 22.45 37.88
CA THR A 224 19.52 22.06 36.58
C THR A 224 19.10 20.63 36.28
N LEU A 225 18.39 20.44 35.16
CA LEU A 225 17.83 19.17 34.73
C LEU A 225 18.44 18.75 33.40
N LEU A 226 18.89 17.50 33.32
CA LEU A 226 19.21 16.76 32.11
C LEU A 226 18.13 15.69 31.89
N VAL A 227 17.49 15.70 30.73
CA VAL A 227 16.57 14.66 30.29
C VAL A 227 17.27 13.83 29.22
N VAL A 228 17.24 12.51 29.34
CA VAL A 228 17.84 11.54 28.43
C VAL A 228 16.71 10.72 27.82
N THR A 229 16.68 10.63 26.49
CA THR A 229 15.70 9.85 25.74
C THR A 229 16.29 9.42 24.41
N ASP A 230 15.88 8.28 23.90
CA ASP A 230 16.19 7.79 22.56
C ASP A 230 15.12 8.11 21.51
N SER A 231 14.10 8.88 21.89
CA SER A 231 13.07 9.35 20.97
C SER A 231 13.53 10.59 20.20
N GLN A 232 14.32 10.39 19.15
CA GLN A 232 14.76 11.48 18.25
C GLN A 232 13.57 12.25 17.67
N SER A 233 12.50 11.54 17.30
CA SER A 233 11.27 12.14 16.77
C SER A 233 10.57 13.07 17.75
N LEU A 234 10.55 12.72 19.05
CA LEU A 234 9.94 13.56 20.09
C LEU A 234 10.76 14.83 20.29
N LEU A 235 12.08 14.70 20.35
CA LEU A 235 12.97 15.85 20.48
C LEU A 235 12.88 16.77 19.26
N ALA A 236 12.82 16.22 18.05
CA ALA A 236 12.63 16.99 16.83
C ALA A 236 11.29 17.76 16.82
N ALA A 237 10.21 17.14 17.32
CA ALA A 237 8.91 17.81 17.45
C ALA A 237 8.96 18.97 18.46
N LEU A 238 9.54 18.73 19.65
CA LEU A 238 9.69 19.75 20.69
C LEU A 238 10.62 20.89 20.24
N ASN A 239 11.65 20.61 19.45
CA ASN A 239 12.62 21.61 18.97
C ASN A 239 12.00 22.71 18.08
N LYS A 240 10.78 22.51 17.56
CA LYS A 240 10.01 23.57 16.88
C LYS A 240 9.65 24.74 17.80
N GLY A 241 9.75 24.54 19.13
CA GLY A 241 9.49 25.55 20.15
C GLY A 241 8.03 25.60 20.62
N PRO A 242 7.75 26.22 21.77
CA PRO A 242 6.46 26.10 22.47
C PRO A 242 5.26 26.65 21.70
N LEU A 243 5.47 27.64 20.81
CA LEU A 243 4.37 28.28 20.05
C LEU A 243 4.09 27.61 18.70
N SER A 244 4.92 26.65 18.30
CA SER A 244 4.85 25.97 17.00
C SER A 244 4.36 24.53 17.13
N GLN A 245 3.85 24.14 18.31
CA GLN A 245 3.38 22.79 18.57
C GLN A 245 2.07 22.52 17.83
N THR A 246 1.89 21.27 17.39
CA THR A 246 0.72 20.83 16.61
C THR A 246 -0.05 19.69 17.27
N ASP A 247 0.49 19.14 18.36
CA ASP A 247 -0.14 18.08 19.15
C ASP A 247 -0.36 18.53 20.59
N TRP A 248 -1.40 17.98 21.22
CA TRP A 248 -1.80 18.36 22.58
C TRP A 248 -0.77 17.90 23.63
N THR A 249 -0.21 16.70 23.49
CA THR A 249 0.77 16.21 24.47
C THR A 249 2.08 16.99 24.34
N GLU A 250 2.51 17.32 23.13
CA GLU A 250 3.69 18.17 22.91
C GLU A 250 3.52 19.58 23.51
N ASP A 251 2.37 20.21 23.30
CA ASP A 251 2.02 21.50 23.93
C ASP A 251 2.03 21.38 25.46
N ARG A 252 1.50 20.26 25.99
CA ARG A 252 1.50 20.00 27.44
C ARG A 252 2.90 19.79 27.99
N ILE A 253 3.78 19.07 27.29
CA ILE A 253 5.20 18.93 27.65
C ILE A 253 5.84 20.31 27.71
N TRP A 254 5.66 21.14 26.69
CA TRP A 254 6.18 22.52 26.69
C TRP A 254 5.62 23.35 27.83
N GLN A 255 4.36 23.21 28.19
CA GLN A 255 3.81 23.87 29.38
C GLN A 255 4.53 23.45 30.66
N ARG A 256 4.80 22.16 30.85
CA ARG A 256 5.55 21.67 32.03
C ARG A 256 6.98 22.18 32.04
N LEU A 257 7.65 22.19 30.89
CA LEU A 257 8.99 22.78 30.73
C LEU A 257 8.99 24.28 31.07
N LEU A 258 7.98 25.02 30.60
CA LEU A 258 7.82 26.44 30.94
C LEU A 258 7.53 26.66 32.43
N THR A 259 6.73 25.79 33.07
CA THR A 259 6.53 25.81 34.53
C THR A 259 7.86 25.68 35.27
N LEU A 260 8.71 24.73 34.87
CA LEU A 260 10.05 24.55 35.46
C LEU A 260 10.93 25.79 35.23
N THR A 261 11.02 26.28 33.99
CA THR A 261 11.93 27.39 33.67
C THR A 261 11.54 28.70 34.37
N ARG A 262 10.24 28.95 34.56
CA ARG A 262 9.72 30.06 35.37
C ARG A 262 10.03 29.89 36.86
N ALA A 263 10.05 28.65 37.35
CA ALA A 263 10.48 28.34 38.71
C ALA A 263 12.01 28.39 38.90
N GLY A 264 12.77 28.81 37.89
CA GLY A 264 14.21 28.99 37.99
C GLY A 264 15.03 27.85 37.38
N TRP A 265 14.43 26.88 36.71
CA TRP A 265 15.15 25.73 36.15
C TRP A 265 15.87 26.04 34.83
N SER A 266 17.04 25.43 34.66
CA SER A 266 17.70 25.24 33.37
C SER A 266 17.52 23.78 32.97
N VAL A 267 16.95 23.55 31.79
CA VAL A 267 16.61 22.20 31.31
C VAL A 267 17.33 21.92 30.00
N HIS A 268 17.89 20.73 29.88
CA HIS A 268 18.46 20.23 28.63
C HIS A 268 17.88 18.85 28.34
N LEU A 269 17.35 18.65 27.13
CA LEU A 269 16.89 17.35 26.63
C LEU A 269 17.92 16.85 25.63
N GLN A 270 18.48 15.67 25.85
CA GLN A 270 19.54 15.10 25.03
C GLN A 270 19.08 13.78 24.42
N PHE A 271 19.17 13.68 23.10
CA PHE A 271 19.04 12.43 22.37
C PHE A 271 20.21 11.50 22.72
N CYS A 272 19.95 10.21 22.87
CA CYS A 272 20.93 9.14 22.85
C CYS A 272 20.43 7.96 22.01
N TYR A 273 21.32 7.12 21.50
CA TYR A 273 20.87 5.89 20.83
C TYR A 273 20.34 4.86 21.85
N GLY A 274 19.17 4.30 21.56
CA GLY A 274 18.60 3.18 22.32
C GLY A 274 19.37 1.87 22.12
N HIS A 275 19.21 0.95 23.08
CA HIS A 275 19.73 -0.43 23.06
C HIS A 275 21.23 -0.59 22.71
N CYS A 276 22.09 0.36 23.10
CA CYS A 276 23.52 0.31 22.78
C CYS A 276 24.48 0.37 23.97
N GLY A 277 24.03 0.19 25.23
CA GLY A 277 24.94 0.24 26.38
C GLY A 277 24.94 1.55 27.17
N VAL A 278 24.07 2.51 26.83
CA VAL A 278 24.10 3.86 27.42
C VAL A 278 23.45 3.86 28.80
N HIS A 279 24.27 3.91 29.85
CA HIS A 279 23.84 3.86 31.25
C HIS A 279 22.76 4.90 31.61
N GLY A 280 22.78 6.08 30.97
CA GLY A 280 21.79 7.12 31.21
C GLY A 280 20.38 6.83 30.69
N ASN A 281 20.21 5.84 29.81
CA ASN A 281 18.91 5.49 29.20
C ASN A 281 18.45 4.06 29.53
N GLU A 282 19.38 3.11 29.63
CA GLU A 282 19.07 1.69 29.87
C GLU A 282 18.12 1.41 31.04
N PRO A 283 18.20 2.11 32.19
CA PRO A 283 17.23 1.89 33.26
C PRO A 283 15.79 2.14 32.81
N ALA A 284 15.54 3.16 31.98
CA ALA A 284 14.20 3.49 31.49
C ALA A 284 13.67 2.38 30.56
N ASP A 285 14.48 1.92 29.61
CA ASP A 285 14.17 0.82 28.69
C ASP A 285 13.86 -0.51 29.42
N GLN A 286 14.74 -0.89 30.35
CA GLN A 286 14.55 -2.08 31.18
C GLN A 286 13.24 -2.01 31.97
N HIS A 287 12.94 -0.85 32.56
CA HIS A 287 11.71 -0.69 33.32
C HIS A 287 10.46 -0.56 32.46
N ALA A 288 10.53 0.00 31.25
CA ALA A 288 9.42 -0.03 30.31
C ALA A 288 9.08 -1.47 29.94
N THR A 289 10.08 -2.29 29.62
CA THR A 289 9.95 -3.73 29.36
C THR A 289 9.34 -4.47 30.55
N GLN A 290 9.92 -4.34 31.74
CA GLN A 290 9.40 -4.96 32.97
C GLN A 290 7.96 -4.53 33.31
N THR A 291 7.63 -3.25 33.10
CA THR A 291 6.29 -2.71 33.34
C THR A 291 5.28 -3.35 32.41
N MET A 292 5.63 -3.52 31.13
CA MET A 292 4.78 -4.23 30.17
C MET A 292 4.65 -5.71 30.54
N GLU A 293 5.74 -6.40 30.86
CA GLU A 293 5.71 -7.82 31.23
C GLU A 293 4.81 -8.07 32.45
N SER A 294 5.04 -7.32 33.53
CA SER A 294 4.31 -7.44 34.79
C SER A 294 2.89 -6.87 34.77
N GLY A 295 2.62 -5.90 33.89
CA GLY A 295 1.37 -5.14 33.86
C GLY A 295 1.15 -4.23 35.07
N GLN A 296 2.21 -3.97 35.86
CA GLN A 296 2.13 -3.15 37.08
C GLN A 296 2.57 -1.70 36.81
N TYR A 297 1.61 -0.78 36.84
CA TYR A 297 1.85 0.65 36.61
C TYR A 297 1.76 1.43 37.93
N LYS A 298 2.62 2.45 38.10
CA LYS A 298 2.58 3.31 39.29
C LYS A 298 1.37 4.24 39.26
N GLU A 299 1.03 4.77 38.09
CA GLU A 299 -0.16 5.58 37.91
C GLU A 299 -1.42 4.71 37.74
N GLN A 300 -2.50 5.13 38.38
CA GLN A 300 -3.79 4.47 38.23
C GLN A 300 -4.46 4.89 36.92
N GLY A 301 -4.98 3.91 36.18
CA GLY A 301 -5.72 4.13 34.94
C GLY A 301 -4.87 4.05 33.67
N ILE A 302 -5.53 4.27 32.54
CA ILE A 302 -4.95 4.20 31.19
C ILE A 302 -4.83 5.63 30.65
N ALA A 303 -3.71 5.93 30.00
CA ALA A 303 -3.52 7.21 29.33
C ALA A 303 -4.65 7.48 28.32
N PRO A 304 -5.11 8.73 28.18
CA PRO A 304 -6.14 9.07 27.20
C PRO A 304 -5.74 8.64 25.78
N LEU A 305 -6.69 8.01 25.08
CA LEU A 305 -6.52 7.48 23.74
C LEU A 305 -6.26 8.62 22.75
N TRP A 306 -5.14 8.54 22.06
CA TRP A 306 -4.82 9.48 20.98
C TRP A 306 -5.72 9.21 19.78
N HIS A 307 -6.21 10.28 19.17
CA HIS A 307 -7.12 10.15 18.02
C HIS A 307 -6.49 9.38 16.86
N THR A 308 -5.21 9.62 16.60
CA THR A 308 -4.46 8.96 15.53
C THR A 308 -4.38 7.45 15.75
N ASP A 309 -4.18 7.01 17.00
CA ASP A 309 -4.13 5.59 17.36
C ASP A 309 -5.48 4.91 17.15
N LEU A 310 -6.58 5.56 17.54
CA LEU A 310 -7.94 5.05 17.27
C LEU A 310 -8.18 4.86 15.77
N LEU A 311 -7.91 5.90 14.97
CA LEU A 311 -8.10 5.83 13.52
C LEU A 311 -7.23 4.76 12.88
N THR A 312 -5.98 4.64 13.33
CA THR A 312 -5.01 3.68 12.81
C THR A 312 -5.41 2.25 13.18
N CYS A 313 -5.79 2.00 14.43
CA CYS A 313 -6.36 0.74 14.88
C CYS A 313 -7.57 0.35 14.03
N PHE A 314 -8.57 1.22 13.92
CA PHE A 314 -9.79 0.96 13.16
C PHE A 314 -9.50 0.70 11.67
N THR A 315 -8.65 1.52 11.04
CA THR A 315 -8.26 1.36 9.62
C THR A 315 -7.54 0.04 9.41
N THR A 316 -6.66 -0.35 10.35
CA THR A 316 -5.91 -1.61 10.30
C THR A 316 -6.86 -2.80 10.37
N GLN A 317 -7.85 -2.77 11.28
CA GLN A 317 -8.82 -3.85 11.43
C GLN A 317 -9.71 -4.01 10.20
N LEU A 318 -10.20 -2.90 9.64
CA LEU A 318 -10.96 -2.94 8.40
C LEU A 318 -10.12 -3.47 7.23
N THR A 319 -8.84 -3.07 7.15
CA THR A 319 -7.93 -3.54 6.10
C THR A 319 -7.63 -5.03 6.26
N ASN A 320 -7.44 -5.52 7.48
CA ASN A 320 -7.22 -6.93 7.77
C ASN A 320 -8.46 -7.78 7.43
N LYS A 321 -9.65 -7.29 7.79
CA LYS A 321 -10.91 -7.95 7.41
C LYS A 321 -11.12 -7.97 5.90
N TRP A 322 -10.76 -6.89 5.20
CA TRP A 322 -10.78 -6.92 3.74
C TRP A 322 -9.80 -7.96 3.20
N ARG A 323 -8.55 -7.96 3.69
CA ARG A 323 -7.51 -8.92 3.27
C ARG A 323 -7.94 -10.38 3.46
N SER A 324 -8.68 -10.72 4.52
CA SER A 324 -9.19 -12.08 4.73
C SER A 324 -10.33 -12.48 3.76
N THR A 325 -10.95 -11.51 3.09
CA THR A 325 -12.01 -11.74 2.08
C THR A 325 -11.52 -11.66 0.64
N ILE A 326 -10.22 -11.41 0.41
CA ILE A 326 -9.66 -11.29 -0.93
C ILE A 326 -9.77 -12.62 -1.68
N ARG A 327 -10.08 -12.53 -2.97
CA ARG A 327 -10.18 -13.68 -3.86
C ARG A 327 -8.85 -14.45 -3.97
N GLN A 328 -8.94 -15.75 -3.70
CA GLN A 328 -7.79 -16.64 -3.68
C GLN A 328 -7.45 -17.26 -5.05
N ASP A 329 -8.38 -17.16 -6.01
CA ASP A 329 -8.25 -17.76 -7.35
C ASP A 329 -7.45 -16.89 -8.34
N THR A 330 -6.89 -15.77 -7.89
CA THR A 330 -6.12 -14.86 -8.73
C THR A 330 -4.64 -15.25 -8.77
N HIS A 331 -3.99 -15.04 -9.92
CA HIS A 331 -2.56 -15.28 -10.09
C HIS A 331 -1.71 -14.53 -9.04
N ARG A 332 -2.08 -13.28 -8.76
CA ARG A 332 -1.40 -12.42 -7.80
C ARG A 332 -1.50 -12.96 -6.38
N TYR A 333 -2.66 -13.46 -5.99
CA TYR A 333 -2.85 -14.11 -4.69
C TYR A 333 -2.02 -15.38 -4.55
N LEU A 334 -1.95 -16.22 -5.58
CA LEU A 334 -1.13 -17.44 -5.54
C LEU A 334 0.37 -17.16 -5.37
N LEU A 335 0.86 -16.01 -5.82
CA LEU A 335 2.26 -15.60 -5.68
C LEU A 335 2.56 -14.85 -4.39
N CYS A 336 1.69 -13.91 -4.02
CA CYS A 336 1.98 -12.91 -2.99
C CYS A 336 1.02 -12.99 -1.78
N GLY A 337 0.01 -13.86 -1.85
CA GLY A 337 -1.10 -13.91 -0.90
C GLY A 337 -1.79 -12.55 -0.77
N THR A 338 -2.07 -12.18 0.47
CA THR A 338 -2.69 -10.90 0.86
C THR A 338 -1.68 -9.76 1.06
N ARG A 339 -0.38 -10.02 0.89
CA ARG A 339 0.67 -9.03 1.15
C ARG A 339 0.63 -7.93 0.09
N PRO A 340 0.56 -6.64 0.45
CA PRO A 340 0.69 -5.56 -0.53
C PRO A 340 2.08 -5.56 -1.15
N SER A 341 2.24 -4.85 -2.25
CA SER A 341 3.55 -4.66 -2.88
C SER A 341 4.38 -3.62 -2.15
N ASP A 342 5.69 -3.83 -2.14
CA ASP A 342 6.62 -2.81 -1.66
C ASP A 342 6.71 -1.66 -2.66
N LEU A 343 6.47 -0.44 -2.15
CA LEU A 343 6.53 0.80 -2.93
C LEU A 343 7.77 1.65 -2.58
N SER A 344 8.74 1.10 -1.84
CA SER A 344 9.96 1.82 -1.45
C SER A 344 10.81 2.23 -2.64
N GLY A 345 10.61 1.58 -3.78
CA GLY A 345 11.41 1.79 -4.98
C GLY A 345 12.80 1.17 -4.89
N LYS A 346 13.02 0.23 -3.96
CA LYS A 346 14.29 -0.48 -3.80
C LYS A 346 14.16 -1.94 -4.23
N ASP A 347 15.24 -2.47 -4.77
CA ASP A 347 15.40 -3.90 -4.97
C ASP A 347 15.51 -4.57 -3.60
N LEU A 348 14.60 -5.49 -3.30
CA LEU A 348 14.56 -6.12 -1.98
C LEU A 348 15.68 -7.16 -1.75
N ILE A 349 16.53 -7.42 -2.75
CA ILE A 349 17.72 -8.27 -2.66
C ILE A 349 19.00 -7.43 -2.61
N THR A 350 19.16 -6.40 -3.45
CA THR A 350 20.41 -5.60 -3.56
C THR A 350 20.37 -4.21 -2.89
N PRO A 351 19.34 -3.92 -2.08
CA PRO A 351 18.88 -2.56 -1.70
C PRO A 351 18.99 -1.40 -2.70
N GLU A 352 19.34 -1.62 -3.96
CA GLU A 352 19.54 -0.58 -4.97
C GLU A 352 18.21 0.05 -5.41
N ALA A 353 18.24 1.30 -5.85
CA ALA A 353 17.04 1.95 -6.39
C ALA A 353 16.59 1.28 -7.70
N LEU A 354 15.30 0.97 -7.81
CA LEU A 354 14.63 0.49 -9.01
C LEU A 354 14.08 1.67 -9.83
N HIS A 355 14.21 1.58 -11.15
CA HIS A 355 13.56 2.50 -12.07
C HIS A 355 12.05 2.30 -12.06
N ARG A 356 11.32 3.37 -12.39
CA ARG A 356 9.84 3.32 -12.48
C ARG A 356 9.37 2.20 -13.41
N GLN A 357 10.05 1.99 -14.54
CA GLN A 357 9.72 0.94 -15.49
C GLN A 357 9.92 -0.47 -14.91
N GLU A 358 10.99 -0.68 -14.13
CA GLU A 358 11.24 -1.94 -13.43
C GLU A 358 10.13 -2.23 -12.42
N LEU A 359 9.71 -1.24 -11.63
CA LEU A 359 8.58 -1.37 -10.70
C LEU A 359 7.27 -1.77 -11.41
N VAL A 360 6.99 -1.15 -12.56
CA VAL A 360 5.82 -1.49 -13.39
C VAL A 360 5.91 -2.92 -13.91
N HIS A 361 7.07 -3.34 -14.39
CA HIS A 361 7.29 -4.69 -14.91
C HIS A 361 7.15 -5.75 -13.81
N LEU A 362 7.65 -5.48 -12.61
CA LEU A 362 7.46 -6.34 -11.44
C LEU A 362 5.99 -6.46 -11.04
N ALA A 363 5.26 -5.34 -10.97
CA ALA A 363 3.83 -5.36 -10.65
C ALA A 363 3.01 -6.14 -11.69
N ARG A 364 3.32 -5.95 -12.97
CA ARG A 364 2.75 -6.68 -14.11
C ARG A 364 3.04 -8.18 -14.03
N ALA A 365 4.27 -8.56 -13.71
CA ALA A 365 4.66 -9.95 -13.51
C ALA A 365 3.88 -10.60 -12.36
N ARG A 366 3.77 -9.94 -11.20
CA ARG A 366 2.97 -10.43 -10.06
C ARG A 366 1.48 -10.56 -10.41
N CYS A 367 0.93 -9.64 -11.19
CA CYS A 367 -0.44 -9.75 -11.71
C CYS A 367 -0.61 -10.76 -12.85
N GLY A 368 0.49 -11.31 -13.39
CA GLY A 368 0.46 -12.26 -14.50
C GLY A 368 0.02 -11.63 -15.82
N GLU A 369 0.22 -10.33 -16.00
CA GLU A 369 -0.19 -9.61 -17.20
C GLU A 369 0.80 -8.49 -17.56
N SER A 370 1.36 -8.57 -18.77
CA SER A 370 2.26 -7.56 -19.33
C SER A 370 1.91 -7.30 -20.80
N GLU A 371 2.38 -6.19 -21.33
CA GLU A 371 2.30 -5.88 -22.76
C GLU A 371 3.19 -6.81 -23.61
N LEU A 372 4.27 -7.33 -23.01
CA LEU A 372 5.29 -8.12 -23.72
C LEU A 372 4.89 -9.58 -23.95
N TRP A 373 4.20 -10.19 -22.99
CA TRP A 373 3.78 -11.60 -23.04
C TRP A 373 2.27 -11.78 -22.84
N GLY A 374 1.50 -10.68 -22.89
CA GLY A 374 0.06 -10.69 -22.65
C GLY A 374 -0.28 -11.15 -21.22
N ARG A 375 -1.38 -11.87 -21.08
CA ARG A 375 -1.75 -12.50 -19.80
C ARG A 375 -1.07 -13.85 -19.68
N LEU A 376 -0.01 -13.98 -18.87
CA LEU A 376 0.64 -15.25 -18.55
C LEU A 376 -0.38 -16.34 -18.16
N TYR A 377 -1.35 -16.01 -17.30
CA TYR A 377 -2.42 -16.93 -16.91
C TYR A 377 -3.26 -17.47 -18.08
N TRP A 378 -3.38 -16.73 -19.20
CA TRP A 378 -4.19 -17.12 -20.36
C TRP A 378 -3.36 -17.56 -21.56
N ALA A 379 -2.15 -17.03 -21.75
CA ALA A 379 -1.18 -17.49 -22.75
C ALA A 379 -0.82 -18.97 -22.52
N VAL A 380 -0.93 -19.43 -21.28
CA VAL A 380 -0.71 -20.82 -20.88
C VAL A 380 -1.99 -21.68 -20.93
N ARG A 381 -3.19 -21.08 -20.86
CA ARG A 381 -4.45 -21.81 -20.69
C ARG A 381 -4.98 -22.47 -21.97
N ASP A 382 -4.53 -22.00 -23.14
CA ASP A 382 -4.85 -22.65 -24.42
C ASP A 382 -3.90 -23.83 -24.73
N CYS A 383 -2.93 -24.10 -23.86
CA CYS A 383 -2.20 -25.36 -23.81
C CYS A 383 -2.82 -26.25 -22.73
N THR A 384 -2.68 -27.56 -22.88
CA THR A 384 -3.18 -28.60 -21.99
C THR A 384 -2.82 -28.35 -20.52
N ASN A 385 -3.34 -29.13 -19.56
CA ASN A 385 -2.99 -29.06 -18.11
C ASN A 385 -1.49 -29.39 -17.81
N GLN A 386 -0.58 -29.07 -18.73
CA GLN A 386 0.77 -29.54 -18.81
C GLN A 386 1.69 -28.38 -19.20
N CYS A 387 2.66 -28.11 -18.34
CA CYS A 387 3.66 -27.07 -18.55
C CYS A 387 4.49 -27.26 -19.83
N ILE A 388 4.65 -26.22 -20.65
CA ILE A 388 5.39 -26.29 -21.92
C ILE A 388 6.84 -26.73 -21.69
N PHE A 389 7.49 -26.23 -20.64
CA PHE A 389 8.87 -26.57 -20.30
C PHE A 389 9.03 -28.01 -19.79
N CYS A 390 7.96 -28.60 -19.26
CA CYS A 390 7.95 -30.00 -18.84
C CYS A 390 7.62 -30.95 -20.00
N ASN A 391 6.96 -30.45 -21.05
CA ASN A 391 6.44 -31.24 -22.17
C ASN A 391 7.04 -30.88 -23.54
N ILE A 392 8.21 -30.25 -23.56
CA ILE A 392 8.96 -30.00 -24.79
C ILE A 392 9.46 -31.31 -25.42
N SER A 393 9.32 -31.43 -26.73
CA SER A 393 10.00 -32.49 -27.51
C SER A 393 11.53 -32.34 -27.43
N PRO A 394 12.31 -33.41 -27.67
CA PRO A 394 13.77 -33.33 -27.72
C PRO A 394 14.30 -32.25 -28.69
N GLU A 395 13.62 -32.04 -29.81
CA GLU A 395 13.96 -31.01 -30.81
C GLU A 395 13.71 -29.59 -30.30
N GLN A 396 12.55 -29.34 -29.66
CA GLN A 396 12.24 -28.06 -29.03
C GLN A 396 13.18 -27.75 -27.87
N SER A 397 13.56 -28.78 -27.10
CA SER A 397 14.57 -28.69 -26.05
C SER A 397 15.95 -28.32 -26.60
N ALA A 398 16.33 -28.84 -27.77
CA ALA A 398 17.59 -28.46 -28.43
C ALA A 398 17.59 -27.00 -28.92
N TYR A 399 16.47 -26.53 -29.49
CA TYR A 399 16.31 -25.14 -29.92
C TYR A 399 16.30 -24.13 -28.75
N MET A 400 15.63 -24.47 -27.65
CA MET A 400 15.64 -23.64 -26.44
C MET A 400 17.04 -23.58 -25.80
N ARG A 401 17.83 -24.66 -25.89
CA ARG A 401 19.24 -24.66 -25.44
C ARG A 401 20.13 -23.75 -26.29
N SER A 402 19.93 -23.68 -27.61
CA SER A 402 20.75 -22.84 -28.49
C SER A 402 20.55 -21.34 -28.26
N ASN A 403 19.34 -20.90 -27.89
CA ASN A 403 19.09 -19.48 -27.53
C ASN A 403 19.67 -19.08 -26.16
N ASN A 404 20.10 -20.03 -25.34
CA ASN A 404 20.69 -19.78 -24.03
C ASN A 404 22.23 -19.72 -24.07
N ASP A 405 22.86 -19.90 -25.23
CA ASP A 405 24.31 -19.86 -25.41
C ASP A 405 24.73 -18.55 -26.12
N PRO A 406 25.34 -17.59 -25.41
CA PRO A 406 25.80 -16.33 -26.00
C PRO A 406 27.00 -16.51 -26.95
N THR A 407 27.52 -17.74 -27.08
CA THR A 407 28.59 -18.13 -28.01
C THR A 407 28.05 -18.81 -29.28
N ALA A 408 26.74 -19.05 -29.38
CA ALA A 408 26.14 -19.57 -30.60
C ALA A 408 26.21 -18.50 -31.70
N PRO A 409 26.74 -18.83 -32.91
CA PRO A 409 26.72 -17.89 -34.02
C PRO A 409 25.29 -17.45 -34.27
N GLY A 410 25.04 -16.13 -34.33
CA GLY A 410 23.76 -15.61 -34.79
C GLY A 410 23.44 -16.26 -36.12
N THR A 411 22.24 -16.82 -36.26
CA THR A 411 21.77 -17.41 -37.51
C THR A 411 21.40 -16.30 -38.51
N ASP A 412 22.40 -15.49 -38.86
CA ASP A 412 22.44 -14.77 -40.13
C ASP A 412 22.86 -15.76 -41.21
N THR A 413 21.93 -16.60 -41.67
CA THR A 413 21.90 -17.16 -43.04
C THR A 413 20.70 -18.10 -43.18
N VAL A 414 19.60 -17.59 -43.73
CA VAL A 414 18.69 -18.42 -44.52
C VAL A 414 19.09 -18.21 -45.99
N PRO A 415 19.47 -19.26 -46.75
CA PRO A 415 19.73 -19.11 -48.17
C PRO A 415 18.42 -18.84 -48.92
N PRO A 416 18.42 -18.03 -50.00
CA PRO A 416 17.23 -17.75 -50.77
C PRO A 416 16.82 -19.00 -51.54
N SER A 417 15.77 -19.68 -51.08
CA SER A 417 15.07 -20.68 -51.89
C SER A 417 14.29 -19.99 -53.00
N ALA A 418 14.37 -20.59 -54.18
CA ALA A 418 13.94 -20.08 -55.47
C ALA A 418 12.48 -19.58 -55.52
N ARG A 419 12.29 -18.60 -56.40
CA ARG A 419 11.02 -18.02 -56.81
C ARG A 419 10.11 -19.09 -57.44
N GLU A 420 8.90 -19.22 -56.93
CA GLU A 420 7.71 -19.42 -57.76
C GLU A 420 6.86 -18.15 -57.64
N GLU A 421 6.53 -17.60 -58.81
CA GLU A 421 5.82 -16.34 -59.00
C GLU A 421 4.30 -16.48 -58.72
N ASP A 422 3.70 -15.33 -58.40
CA ASP A 422 2.27 -15.00 -58.42
C ASP A 422 1.33 -15.56 -57.34
N VAL A 423 1.33 -14.89 -56.17
CA VAL A 423 0.05 -14.49 -55.52
C VAL A 423 0.17 -13.07 -54.93
N SER A 424 -0.66 -12.16 -55.42
CA SER A 424 -0.72 -10.73 -55.09
C SER A 424 -0.94 -10.42 -53.60
N PRO A 425 -0.56 -9.21 -53.11
CA PRO A 425 -0.51 -8.91 -51.68
C PRO A 425 -1.91 -8.79 -51.06
N ALA A 426 -2.18 -9.63 -50.07
CA ALA A 426 -3.35 -9.54 -49.20
C ALA A 426 -3.34 -8.23 -48.42
N ARG A 427 -4.06 -7.26 -48.99
CA ARG A 427 -4.49 -5.98 -48.42
C ARG A 427 -4.85 -6.12 -46.93
N ARG A 428 -4.12 -5.41 -46.06
CA ARG A 428 -4.56 -5.06 -44.69
C ARG A 428 -6.02 -4.60 -44.76
N ARG A 429 -6.95 -5.42 -44.25
CA ARG A 429 -8.35 -5.07 -44.08
C ARG A 429 -8.67 -5.01 -42.60
N THR A 430 -8.42 -3.85 -42.00
CA THR A 430 -9.23 -3.35 -40.87
C THR A 430 -10.64 -3.07 -41.42
N LEU A 431 -11.44 -4.14 -41.57
CA LEU A 431 -12.84 -4.03 -41.94
C LEU A 431 -13.63 -3.53 -40.73
N THR A 432 -13.81 -2.21 -40.65
CA THR A 432 -14.92 -1.62 -39.91
C THR A 432 -16.23 -2.10 -40.56
N ARG A 433 -16.81 -3.20 -40.05
CA ARG A 433 -18.09 -3.78 -40.53
C ARG A 433 -19.26 -2.81 -40.25
N ARG A 434 -19.43 -1.77 -41.07
CA ARG A 434 -20.66 -0.95 -41.14
C ARG A 434 -21.53 -1.44 -42.31
N ARG A 435 -22.85 -1.57 -42.12
CA ARG A 435 -23.83 -2.03 -43.14
C ARG A 435 -23.70 -1.13 -44.37
N LYS A 436 -23.47 -1.72 -45.55
CA LYS A 436 -23.50 -1.01 -46.83
C LYS A 436 -24.97 -0.92 -47.26
N GLU A 437 -25.47 0.28 -47.46
CA GLU A 437 -26.86 0.55 -47.85
C GLU A 437 -26.83 1.09 -49.28
N LYS A 438 -27.61 0.49 -50.19
CA LYS A 438 -27.73 0.97 -51.56
C LYS A 438 -28.79 2.08 -51.64
N CYS A 439 -28.53 3.11 -52.43
CA CYS A 439 -29.55 4.10 -52.71
C CYS A 439 -30.64 3.49 -53.61
N PRO A 440 -31.94 3.68 -53.32
CA PRO A 440 -33.02 3.23 -54.20
C PRO A 440 -33.15 4.04 -55.50
N HIS A 441 -32.52 5.22 -55.56
CA HIS A 441 -32.70 6.21 -56.63
C HIS A 441 -31.44 6.41 -57.49
N CYS A 442 -30.31 5.80 -57.12
CA CYS A 442 -29.08 5.79 -57.91
C CYS A 442 -28.17 4.61 -57.51
N ASP A 443 -27.11 4.36 -58.29
CA ASP A 443 -26.18 3.23 -58.04
C ASP A 443 -25.19 3.44 -56.87
N SER A 444 -25.39 4.49 -56.06
CA SER A 444 -24.52 4.78 -54.92
C SER A 444 -24.69 3.76 -53.79
N THR A 445 -23.57 3.26 -53.26
CA THR A 445 -23.54 2.38 -52.09
C THR A 445 -22.85 3.08 -50.92
N LEU A 446 -23.58 3.29 -49.82
CA LEU A 446 -23.16 4.15 -48.70
C LEU A 446 -22.95 3.34 -47.42
N THR A 447 -22.01 3.77 -46.59
CA THR A 447 -21.73 3.09 -45.31
C THR A 447 -22.64 3.61 -44.21
N GLY A 448 -23.65 2.81 -43.85
CA GLY A 448 -24.62 3.10 -42.79
C GLY A 448 -25.82 3.92 -43.25
N PHE A 449 -26.95 3.72 -42.58
CA PHE A 449 -28.24 4.32 -42.96
C PHE A 449 -28.30 5.83 -42.78
N SER A 450 -27.56 6.39 -41.81
CA SER A 450 -27.40 7.85 -41.70
C SER A 450 -26.73 8.44 -42.95
N GLY A 451 -25.76 7.73 -43.54
CA GLY A 451 -25.13 8.10 -44.80
C GLY A 451 -26.12 8.03 -45.96
N LEU A 452 -26.95 6.98 -46.03
CA LEU A 452 -28.02 6.86 -47.02
C LEU A 452 -29.05 7.99 -46.93
N VAL A 453 -29.55 8.29 -45.73
CA VAL A 453 -30.54 9.37 -45.53
C VAL A 453 -29.96 10.74 -45.89
N SER A 454 -28.70 11.01 -45.52
CA SER A 454 -28.00 12.26 -45.86
C SER A 454 -27.82 12.40 -47.38
N HIS A 455 -27.44 11.32 -48.05
CA HIS A 455 -27.29 11.28 -49.50
C HIS A 455 -28.63 11.48 -50.22
N CYS A 456 -29.69 10.75 -49.83
CA CYS A 456 -31.00 10.92 -50.46
C CYS A 456 -31.53 12.35 -50.27
N ARG A 457 -31.35 12.98 -49.10
CA ARG A 457 -31.74 14.38 -48.88
C ARG A 457 -30.96 15.38 -49.73
N SER A 458 -29.71 15.07 -50.08
CA SER A 458 -28.83 16.00 -50.79
C SER A 458 -28.91 15.85 -52.32
N PHE A 459 -29.12 14.62 -52.81
CA PHE A 459 -29.06 14.30 -54.24
C PHE A 459 -30.40 13.86 -54.83
N HIS A 460 -31.39 13.55 -53.99
CA HIS A 460 -32.75 13.16 -54.39
C HIS A 460 -33.81 13.91 -53.54
N PRO A 461 -33.81 15.26 -53.53
CA PRO A 461 -34.71 16.05 -52.68
C PRO A 461 -36.20 15.85 -53.00
N GLU A 462 -36.52 15.42 -54.21
CA GLU A 462 -37.87 15.11 -54.69
C GLU A 462 -38.47 13.81 -54.10
N HIS A 463 -37.66 13.00 -53.40
CA HIS A 463 -38.08 11.71 -52.87
C HIS A 463 -37.97 11.66 -51.33
N PRO A 464 -38.99 11.12 -50.63
CA PRO A 464 -38.92 10.96 -49.19
C PRO A 464 -37.80 9.98 -48.83
N PRO A 465 -37.02 10.24 -47.76
CA PRO A 465 -35.92 9.37 -47.37
C PRO A 465 -36.44 7.96 -47.04
N PRO A 466 -35.70 6.90 -47.43
CA PRO A 466 -36.15 5.52 -47.29
C PRO A 466 -36.42 5.18 -45.82
N LEU A 467 -37.47 4.41 -45.56
CA LEU A 467 -37.82 3.95 -44.21
C LEU A 467 -36.77 2.93 -43.70
N PRO A 468 -36.52 2.87 -42.39
CA PRO A 468 -35.53 1.93 -41.86
C PRO A 468 -36.01 0.51 -42.13
N GLU A 469 -35.25 -0.24 -42.94
CA GLU A 469 -35.46 -1.70 -43.00
C GLU A 469 -35.27 -2.30 -41.61
N LEU A 470 -36.32 -2.96 -41.15
CA LEU A 470 -36.42 -3.57 -39.84
C LEU A 470 -36.33 -5.09 -39.89
N LYS A 471 -36.15 -5.67 -41.08
CA LYS A 471 -36.05 -7.12 -41.30
C LYS A 471 -34.61 -7.63 -41.35
N CYS A 472 -34.40 -8.89 -40.98
CA CYS A 472 -33.09 -9.55 -41.05
C CYS A 472 -32.78 -10.03 -42.46
N ASP A 473 -31.60 -9.67 -42.99
CA ASP A 473 -31.16 -10.05 -44.34
C ASP A 473 -30.98 -11.58 -44.57
N PHE A 474 -31.04 -12.42 -43.52
CA PHE A 474 -30.76 -13.87 -43.59
C PHE A 474 -31.96 -14.76 -43.27
N CYS A 475 -33.00 -14.24 -42.62
CA CYS A 475 -34.19 -15.01 -42.24
C CYS A 475 -35.49 -14.22 -42.35
N ASP A 476 -35.43 -13.01 -42.92
CA ASP A 476 -36.55 -12.10 -43.16
C ASP A 476 -37.43 -11.72 -41.95
N MET A 477 -37.05 -12.11 -40.72
CA MET A 477 -37.75 -11.71 -39.50
C MET A 477 -37.73 -10.19 -39.31
N VAL A 478 -38.90 -9.61 -39.00
CA VAL A 478 -39.09 -8.17 -38.76
C VAL A 478 -38.91 -7.85 -37.27
N PHE A 479 -38.23 -6.74 -36.96
CA PHE A 479 -37.96 -6.30 -35.60
C PHE A 479 -38.45 -4.88 -35.36
N PRO A 480 -38.78 -4.51 -34.11
CA PRO A 480 -39.30 -3.17 -33.82
C PRO A 480 -38.25 -2.05 -33.99
N THR A 481 -36.94 -2.37 -33.98
CA THR A 481 -35.87 -1.37 -34.10
C THR A 481 -34.66 -1.92 -34.85
N ARG A 482 -33.90 -1.06 -35.56
CA ARG A 482 -32.64 -1.48 -36.22
C ARG A 482 -31.61 -2.05 -35.25
N ARG A 483 -31.64 -1.65 -33.97
CA ARG A 483 -30.75 -2.21 -32.93
C ARG A 483 -31.10 -3.67 -32.64
N SER A 484 -32.38 -4.02 -32.56
CA SER A 484 -32.81 -5.41 -32.39
C SER A 484 -32.58 -6.24 -33.66
N THR A 485 -32.81 -5.68 -34.85
CA THR A 485 -32.44 -6.35 -36.13
C THR A 485 -30.95 -6.68 -36.20
N ALA A 486 -30.07 -5.73 -35.83
CA ALA A 486 -28.61 -5.93 -35.86
C ALA A 486 -28.15 -6.97 -34.81
N GLN A 487 -28.75 -6.94 -33.61
CA GLN A 487 -28.43 -7.92 -32.57
C GLN A 487 -28.86 -9.33 -32.96
N HIS A 488 -30.03 -9.47 -33.59
CA HIS A 488 -30.49 -10.74 -34.13
C HIS A 488 -29.60 -11.23 -35.27
N ARG A 489 -29.27 -10.36 -36.24
CA ARG A 489 -28.42 -10.71 -37.40
C ARG A 489 -27.10 -11.37 -37.00
N ASN A 490 -26.43 -10.84 -35.97
CA ASN A 490 -25.17 -11.40 -35.46
C ASN A 490 -25.32 -12.81 -34.85
N ARG A 491 -26.55 -13.23 -34.56
CA ARG A 491 -26.90 -14.51 -33.92
C ARG A 491 -27.85 -15.35 -34.78
N CYS A 492 -28.19 -14.89 -35.98
CA CYS A 492 -29.15 -15.56 -36.85
C CYS A 492 -28.58 -16.90 -37.28
N ALA A 493 -29.37 -17.98 -37.17
CA ALA A 493 -28.92 -19.33 -37.50
C ALA A 493 -28.48 -19.47 -38.98
N HIS A 494 -29.09 -18.68 -39.86
CA HIS A 494 -28.79 -18.64 -41.30
C HIS A 494 -27.67 -17.66 -41.67
N ASN A 495 -27.04 -16.99 -40.70
CA ASN A 495 -25.89 -16.13 -40.95
C ASN A 495 -24.61 -16.98 -41.02
N PRO A 496 -23.90 -17.04 -42.16
CA PRO A 496 -22.69 -17.85 -42.31
C PRO A 496 -21.53 -17.41 -41.37
N ASP A 497 -21.60 -16.19 -40.81
CA ASP A 497 -20.65 -15.69 -39.81
C ASP A 497 -21.10 -15.92 -38.34
N ALA A 498 -22.26 -16.54 -38.09
CA ALA A 498 -22.82 -16.69 -36.74
C ALA A 498 -21.91 -17.47 -35.79
N THR A 499 -21.10 -18.40 -36.32
CA THR A 499 -20.13 -19.20 -35.57
C THR A 499 -18.97 -18.38 -35.00
N ARG A 500 -18.61 -17.23 -35.60
CA ARG A 500 -17.58 -16.32 -35.06
C ARG A 500 -18.06 -15.47 -33.87
N HIS A 501 -19.37 -15.32 -33.70
CA HIS A 501 -19.96 -14.50 -32.62
C HIS A 501 -20.57 -15.31 -31.46
N ARG A 502 -20.56 -16.65 -31.52
CA ARG A 502 -20.90 -17.49 -30.35
C ARG A 502 -19.96 -17.27 -29.16
N ASN A 503 -18.74 -16.77 -29.38
CA ASN A 503 -17.76 -16.49 -28.33
C ASN A 503 -17.59 -14.99 -27.97
N SER A 504 -18.44 -14.09 -28.46
CA SER A 504 -18.32 -12.65 -28.17
C SER A 504 -19.54 -12.07 -27.44
N SER A 505 -20.03 -12.77 -26.41
CA SER A 505 -20.94 -12.17 -25.44
C SER A 505 -20.60 -12.51 -23.99
N ALA A 506 -19.38 -12.20 -23.57
CA ALA A 506 -19.17 -11.80 -22.18
C ALA A 506 -19.60 -10.33 -22.00
N ARG A 507 -20.91 -10.06 -22.07
CA ARG A 507 -21.44 -8.90 -21.33
C ARG A 507 -21.25 -9.27 -19.86
N ARG A 508 -20.14 -8.83 -19.25
CA ARG A 508 -19.94 -8.86 -17.80
C ARG A 508 -21.04 -8.01 -17.16
N ARG A 509 -22.20 -8.62 -16.91
CA ARG A 509 -23.02 -8.24 -15.77
C ARG A 509 -22.32 -8.83 -14.57
N SER A 510 -22.07 -8.00 -13.57
CA SER A 510 -21.69 -8.44 -12.24
C SER A 510 -22.84 -9.31 -11.73
N LEU A 511 -22.69 -10.63 -11.77
CA LEU A 511 -23.53 -11.53 -10.99
C LEU A 511 -22.88 -11.62 -9.60
N LEU A 512 -23.73 -11.53 -8.58
CA LEU A 512 -23.36 -11.78 -7.19
C LEU A 512 -22.90 -13.24 -7.03
N SER A 513 -22.14 -13.44 -5.97
CA SER A 513 -21.18 -14.53 -5.74
C SER A 513 -21.72 -15.97 -5.58
N GLN A 514 -22.91 -16.31 -6.10
CA GLN A 514 -23.51 -17.64 -5.87
C GLN A 514 -23.72 -18.53 -7.10
N ASP A 515 -23.60 -18.02 -8.33
CA ASP A 515 -23.81 -18.85 -9.54
C ASP A 515 -22.60 -18.82 -10.50
N GLN A 516 -21.41 -19.11 -9.99
CA GLN A 516 -20.35 -19.65 -10.85
C GLN A 516 -20.32 -21.16 -10.67
N PRO A 517 -20.49 -21.96 -11.75
CA PRO A 517 -20.28 -23.40 -11.63
C PRO A 517 -18.85 -23.61 -11.14
N ALA A 518 -18.69 -24.41 -10.08
CA ALA A 518 -17.38 -24.88 -9.66
C ALA A 518 -16.67 -25.44 -10.90
N SER A 519 -15.45 -24.98 -11.17
CA SER A 519 -14.66 -25.57 -12.25
C SER A 519 -14.30 -26.99 -11.84
N ILE A 520 -15.09 -27.98 -12.28
CA ILE A 520 -14.85 -29.41 -12.09
C ILE A 520 -13.76 -29.90 -13.06
N SER A 521 -12.70 -29.10 -13.27
CA SER A 521 -11.49 -29.61 -13.91
C SER A 521 -10.54 -29.97 -12.80
N THR A 522 -10.53 -31.25 -12.42
CA THR A 522 -9.39 -31.82 -11.70
C THR A 522 -8.13 -31.54 -12.54
N PRO A 523 -7.09 -30.90 -11.97
CA PRO A 523 -5.85 -30.66 -12.71
C PRO A 523 -5.19 -32.00 -13.03
N ILE A 524 -5.10 -32.31 -14.33
CA ILE A 524 -4.33 -33.47 -14.81
C ILE A 524 -2.91 -32.99 -15.10
N GLY A 525 -2.09 -32.84 -14.07
CA GLY A 525 -0.66 -32.47 -14.20
C GLY A 525 -0.30 -31.06 -13.70
N PRO A 526 1.01 -30.70 -13.71
CA PRO A 526 1.50 -29.41 -13.24
C PRO A 526 1.09 -28.28 -14.20
N GLN A 527 0.37 -27.30 -13.67
CA GLN A 527 -0.04 -26.10 -14.40
C GLN A 527 1.14 -25.14 -14.57
N GLU A 528 1.31 -24.58 -15.76
CA GLU A 528 2.33 -23.56 -16.03
C GLU A 528 1.90 -22.18 -15.46
N THR A 529 2.02 -22.08 -14.15
CA THR A 529 1.88 -20.82 -13.42
C THR A 529 3.25 -20.20 -13.22
N LEU A 530 3.34 -18.88 -13.03
CA LEU A 530 4.63 -18.28 -12.66
C LEU A 530 5.15 -18.91 -11.36
N HIS A 531 4.28 -19.30 -10.43
CA HIS A 531 4.67 -20.05 -9.23
C HIS A 531 5.40 -21.36 -9.61
N HIS A 532 4.80 -22.17 -10.48
CA HIS A 532 5.41 -23.40 -10.98
C HIS A 532 6.74 -23.13 -11.70
N LEU A 533 6.80 -22.14 -12.61
CA LEU A 533 8.02 -21.79 -13.34
C LEU A 533 9.16 -21.31 -12.43
N LEU A 534 8.82 -20.57 -11.37
CA LEU A 534 9.79 -20.02 -10.43
C LEU A 534 10.33 -21.08 -9.44
N LEU A 535 9.52 -22.05 -9.04
CA LEU A 535 9.82 -22.92 -7.90
C LEU A 535 9.92 -24.41 -8.22
N GLU A 536 9.10 -24.90 -9.15
CA GLU A 536 8.86 -26.34 -9.28
C GLU A 536 9.29 -26.90 -10.64
N CYS A 537 9.30 -26.06 -11.67
CA CYS A 537 9.51 -26.52 -13.04
C CYS A 537 10.96 -27.02 -13.24
N PRO A 538 11.14 -28.31 -13.63
CA PRO A 538 12.46 -28.83 -13.96
C PRO A 538 13.04 -28.16 -15.21
N GLY A 539 12.21 -27.82 -16.18
CA GLY A 539 12.64 -27.19 -17.43
C GLY A 539 13.18 -25.76 -17.26
N THR A 540 12.86 -25.07 -16.16
CA THR A 540 13.46 -23.76 -15.82
C THR A 540 14.67 -23.87 -14.90
N LEU A 541 15.00 -25.06 -14.40
CA LEU A 541 16.02 -25.27 -13.37
C LEU A 541 17.39 -24.74 -13.79
N THR A 542 17.82 -25.01 -15.02
CA THR A 542 19.12 -24.56 -15.53
C THR A 542 19.23 -23.03 -15.54
N VAL A 543 18.18 -22.32 -15.94
CA VAL A 543 18.14 -20.86 -15.93
C VAL A 543 18.14 -20.32 -14.50
N ARG A 544 17.35 -20.93 -13.61
CA ARG A 544 17.29 -20.55 -12.19
C ARG A 544 18.62 -20.76 -11.47
N GLN A 545 19.35 -21.83 -11.79
CA GLN A 545 20.70 -22.09 -11.29
C GLN A 545 21.71 -21.08 -11.82
N ARG A 546 21.66 -20.74 -13.12
CA ARG A 546 22.56 -19.77 -13.74
C ARG A 546 22.41 -18.36 -13.15
N LEU A 547 21.19 -17.97 -12.78
CA LEU A 547 20.91 -16.70 -12.09
C LEU A 547 21.12 -16.77 -10.55
N GLY A 548 21.57 -17.92 -10.04
CA GLY A 548 21.78 -18.16 -8.62
C GLY A 548 20.50 -18.22 -7.77
N ILE A 549 19.31 -18.17 -8.39
CA ILE A 549 18.03 -18.07 -7.68
C ILE A 549 17.75 -19.32 -6.84
N GLU A 550 17.93 -20.50 -7.42
CA GLU A 550 17.66 -21.77 -6.74
C GLU A 550 18.57 -21.96 -5.51
N GLN A 551 19.86 -21.68 -5.69
CA GLN A 551 20.85 -21.83 -4.62
C GLN A 551 20.61 -20.78 -3.52
N ASP A 552 20.43 -19.51 -3.87
CA ASP A 552 20.26 -18.44 -2.90
C ASP A 552 18.97 -18.57 -2.09
N LEU A 553 17.86 -19.03 -2.70
CA LEU A 553 16.62 -19.35 -1.99
C LEU A 553 16.81 -20.51 -1.01
N ARG A 554 17.49 -21.60 -1.42
CA ARG A 554 17.76 -22.76 -0.55
C ARG A 554 18.65 -22.42 0.64
N HIS A 555 19.62 -21.53 0.45
CA HIS A 555 20.51 -21.05 1.53
C HIS A 555 19.89 -19.92 2.35
N GLY A 556 18.64 -19.53 2.06
CA GLY A 556 17.94 -18.47 2.80
C GLY A 556 18.54 -17.07 2.64
N LYS A 557 19.34 -16.82 1.59
CA LYS A 557 19.94 -15.49 1.36
C LYS A 557 18.89 -14.43 1.07
N PHE A 558 17.76 -14.82 0.48
CA PHE A 558 16.57 -14.00 0.34
C PHE A 558 15.31 -14.90 0.30
N SER A 559 14.15 -14.30 0.55
CA SER A 559 12.85 -14.95 0.48
C SER A 559 12.22 -14.88 -0.92
N GLN A 560 11.24 -15.76 -1.19
CA GLN A 560 10.47 -15.70 -2.43
C GLN A 560 9.81 -14.32 -2.65
N LEU A 561 9.37 -13.65 -1.58
CA LEU A 561 8.78 -12.32 -1.70
C LEU A 561 9.80 -11.27 -2.16
N GLN A 562 11.05 -11.35 -1.67
CA GLN A 562 12.13 -10.46 -2.10
C GLN A 562 12.47 -10.69 -3.58
N LEU A 563 12.48 -11.94 -4.04
CA LEU A 563 12.63 -12.26 -5.45
C LEU A 563 11.54 -11.60 -6.30
N LEU A 564 10.27 -11.64 -5.86
CA LEU A 564 9.14 -11.04 -6.57
C LEU A 564 9.18 -9.50 -6.65
N HIS A 565 10.11 -8.86 -5.94
CA HIS A 565 10.33 -7.40 -5.93
C HIS A 565 11.77 -7.04 -6.35
N SER A 566 12.47 -7.92 -7.04
CA SER A 566 13.87 -7.72 -7.44
C SER A 566 14.07 -7.83 -8.94
N ARG A 567 15.09 -7.15 -9.47
CA ARG A 567 15.60 -7.30 -10.85
C ARG A 567 15.87 -8.75 -11.22
N LYS A 568 16.21 -9.61 -10.25
CA LYS A 568 16.39 -11.05 -10.49
C LYS A 568 15.14 -11.69 -11.12
N LEU A 569 13.92 -11.25 -10.76
CA LEU A 569 12.69 -11.73 -11.42
C LEU A 569 12.61 -11.24 -12.88
N ILE A 570 12.94 -9.97 -13.13
CA ILE A 570 12.92 -9.40 -14.50
C ILE A 570 13.88 -10.18 -15.39
N LEU A 571 15.12 -10.41 -14.94
CA LEU A 571 16.13 -11.17 -15.67
C LEU A 571 15.69 -12.61 -15.95
N LEU A 572 15.04 -13.25 -14.98
CA LEU A 572 14.50 -14.60 -15.18
C LEU A 572 13.40 -14.61 -16.23
N LEU A 573 12.48 -13.65 -16.21
CA LEU A 573 11.41 -13.54 -17.20
C LEU A 573 11.97 -13.24 -18.60
N ASP A 574 12.99 -12.40 -18.70
CA ASP A 574 13.72 -12.11 -19.94
C ASP A 574 14.35 -13.37 -20.54
N HIS A 575 14.98 -14.21 -19.72
CA HIS A 575 15.52 -15.49 -20.17
C HIS A 575 14.44 -16.51 -20.56
N LEU A 576 13.33 -16.59 -19.81
CA LEU A 576 12.28 -17.59 -20.07
C LEU A 576 11.41 -17.25 -21.27
N PHE A 577 11.10 -15.98 -21.47
CA PHE A 577 10.16 -15.51 -22.49
C PHE A 577 10.83 -14.75 -23.63
N GLY A 578 12.16 -14.61 -23.61
CA GLY A 578 12.89 -13.82 -24.61
C GLY A 578 12.51 -12.34 -24.58
N THR A 579 12.03 -11.85 -23.44
CA THR A 579 11.68 -10.44 -23.29
C THR A 579 12.95 -9.62 -23.05
N GLN A 580 12.91 -8.36 -23.48
CA GLN A 580 14.03 -7.43 -23.32
C GLN A 580 13.70 -6.39 -22.25
N MET A 581 13.08 -6.78 -21.13
CA MET A 581 12.65 -5.84 -20.08
C MET A 581 13.82 -5.10 -19.44
N ALA A 582 14.94 -5.78 -19.25
CA ALA A 582 16.16 -5.21 -18.67
C ALA A 582 16.79 -4.13 -19.58
N LEU A 583 16.62 -4.23 -20.91
CA LEU A 583 17.21 -3.30 -21.87
C LEU A 583 16.49 -1.93 -21.90
N TYR A 584 15.21 -1.88 -21.55
CA TYR A 584 14.46 -0.61 -21.50
C TYR A 584 14.73 0.23 -20.24
N GLY A 585 15.41 -0.32 -19.23
CA GLY A 585 15.77 0.40 -18.00
C GLY A 585 16.87 1.46 -18.18
N GLN A 586 17.59 1.46 -19.30
CA GLN A 586 18.71 2.37 -19.56
C GLN A 586 18.32 3.72 -20.19
N THR A 587 17.08 3.86 -20.69
CA THR A 587 16.59 5.14 -21.20
C THR A 587 15.98 5.97 -20.09
N ARG A 588 16.78 6.90 -19.52
CA ARG A 588 16.29 8.02 -18.71
C ARG A 588 15.27 8.82 -19.52
N TRP A 589 14.04 8.91 -19.02
CA TRP A 589 13.10 10.00 -19.33
C TRP A 589 12.91 10.84 -18.08
#